data_AF-A0A821Q7G5-F1
#
_entry.id   AF-A0A821Q7G5-F1
#
_cell.length_a   1.000
_cell.length_b   1.000
_cell.length_c   1.000
_cell.angle_alpha   90.00
_cell.angle_beta   90.00
_cell.angle_gamma   90.00
#
_symmetry.space_group_name_H-M   'P 1'
#
loop_
_entity.id
_entity.type
_entity.pdbx_description
1 polymer ?
#
loop_
_entity_poly.entity_id
_entity_poly.type
_entity_poly.pdbx_seq_one_letter_code
_entity_poly.pdbx_strand_id
1 'polypeptide(L)'
;ILTLAATIAKNTSALCNVAREASSNTNNPMARRHFVQSAKDVANATAELVRTIKILDSSYTAENHRHCIDTSRPLVQAIDELYTYAMLKEFASIPPTISSAGRQLQEPILLAARNVVDGACRIIECSKALIVNSKEASLWQQLATHTKSVSEAIKRLATSVKEMTPGQQECERAVDELRKLFQEVDKAIINVDSLRKADKSLQFHQEQISSSSHFLTELINNIRQSSRCEPEWISSYVS
;
A
#
# COMPACT_ATOMS: atom_id res chain seq x y z
N ILE A 1 3.95 40.02 10.13
CA ILE A 1 3.22 39.37 11.24
C ILE A 1 2.04 38.54 10.71
N LEU A 2 1.19 39.09 9.83
CA LEU A 2 0.07 38.37 9.21
C LEU A 2 0.44 37.10 8.42
N THR A 3 1.59 37.07 7.77
CA THR A 3 2.07 35.87 7.04
C THR A 3 2.28 34.68 7.97
N LEU A 4 2.84 34.91 9.16
CA LEU A 4 3.02 33.87 10.18
C LEU A 4 1.67 33.39 10.72
N ALA A 5 0.69 34.29 10.92
CA ALA A 5 -0.66 33.90 11.32
C ALA A 5 -1.34 33.01 10.27
N ALA A 6 -1.16 33.33 8.99
CA ALA A 6 -1.66 32.50 7.89
C ALA A 6 -1.01 31.10 7.87
N THR A 7 0.30 31.01 8.12
CA THR A 7 1.00 29.73 8.24
C THR A 7 0.50 28.92 9.43
N ILE A 8 0.33 29.54 10.61
CA ILE A 8 -0.19 28.88 11.81
C ILE A 8 -1.59 28.33 11.53
N ALA A 9 -2.50 29.17 11.02
CA ALA A 9 -3.87 28.75 10.70
C ALA A 9 -3.94 27.62 9.67
N LYS A 10 -3.06 27.65 8.65
CA LYS A 10 -2.95 26.58 7.66
C LYS A 10 -2.52 25.26 8.30
N ASN A 11 -1.47 25.29 9.12
CA ASN A 11 -0.91 24.10 9.74
C ASN A 11 -1.87 23.48 10.77
N THR A 12 -2.51 24.31 11.60
CA THR A 12 -3.47 23.82 12.60
C THR A 12 -4.76 23.32 11.96
N SER A 13 -5.22 23.92 10.85
CA SER A 13 -6.32 23.38 10.05
C SER A 13 -6.01 21.98 9.49
N ALA A 14 -4.79 21.79 8.95
CA ALA A 14 -4.35 20.48 8.50
C ALA A 14 -4.33 19.44 9.64
N LEU A 15 -3.82 19.83 10.82
CA LEU A 15 -3.81 18.99 12.01
C LEU A 15 -5.23 18.58 12.46
N CYS A 16 -6.17 19.53 12.46
CA CYS A 16 -7.58 19.27 12.79
C CYS A 16 -8.23 18.29 11.80
N ASN A 17 -7.90 18.38 10.51
CA ASN A 17 -8.42 17.46 9.50
C ASN A 17 -7.89 16.04 9.72
N VAL A 18 -6.58 15.89 9.99
CA VAL A 18 -5.97 14.59 10.30
C VAL A 18 -6.58 13.99 11.58
N ALA A 19 -6.79 14.79 12.62
CA ALA A 19 -7.44 14.32 13.84
C ALA A 19 -8.89 13.88 13.60
N ARG A 20 -9.64 14.57 12.72
CA ARG A 20 -10.99 14.14 12.32
C ARG A 20 -10.98 12.82 11.55
N GLU A 21 -10.04 12.65 10.63
CA GLU A 21 -9.87 11.39 9.89
C GLU A 21 -9.49 10.23 10.82
N ALA A 22 -8.59 10.45 11.79
CA ALA A 22 -8.28 9.47 12.82
C ALA A 22 -9.53 9.09 13.64
N SER A 23 -10.42 10.06 13.91
CA SER A 23 -11.67 9.81 14.62
C SER A 23 -12.68 8.96 13.82
N SER A 24 -12.71 9.08 12.49
CA SER A 24 -13.58 8.27 11.64
C SER A 24 -13.06 6.85 11.45
N ASN A 25 -11.73 6.68 11.47
CA ASN A 25 -11.07 5.39 11.21
C ASN A 25 -10.85 4.55 12.48
N THR A 26 -11.13 5.09 13.67
CA THR A 26 -11.03 4.32 14.92
C THR A 26 -12.34 3.62 15.29
N ASN A 27 -12.22 2.36 15.72
CA ASN A 27 -13.30 1.56 16.32
C ASN A 27 -13.47 1.83 17.82
N ASN A 28 -12.54 2.55 18.46
CA ASN A 28 -12.61 2.88 19.88
C ASN A 28 -13.45 4.17 20.09
N PRO A 29 -14.62 4.09 20.74
CA PRO A 29 -15.51 5.26 20.93
C PRO A 29 -14.91 6.34 21.83
N MET A 30 -14.03 5.98 22.77
CA MET A 30 -13.32 6.94 23.62
C MET A 30 -12.27 7.69 22.80
N ALA A 31 -11.49 6.96 21.99
CA ALA A 31 -10.50 7.57 21.10
C ALA A 31 -11.13 8.52 20.08
N ARG A 32 -12.28 8.12 19.51
CA ARG A 32 -13.06 8.99 18.62
C ARG A 32 -13.43 10.31 19.29
N ARG A 33 -13.97 10.26 20.52
CA ARG A 33 -14.33 11.46 21.28
C ARG A 33 -13.10 12.33 21.57
N HIS A 34 -11.99 11.71 21.97
CA HIS A 34 -10.76 12.42 22.30
C HIS A 34 -10.17 13.16 21.09
N PHE A 35 -10.10 12.52 19.91
CA PHE A 35 -9.63 13.17 18.68
C PHE A 35 -10.52 14.34 18.24
N VAL A 36 -11.85 14.17 18.32
CA VAL A 36 -12.80 15.25 18.00
C VAL A 36 -12.63 16.43 18.96
N GLN A 37 -12.47 16.17 20.25
CA GLN A 37 -12.27 17.20 21.26
C GLN A 37 -10.94 17.93 21.08
N SER A 38 -9.84 17.19 20.89
CA SER A 38 -8.51 17.75 20.63
C SER A 38 -8.48 18.65 19.38
N ALA A 39 -9.14 18.21 18.29
CA ALA A 39 -9.28 19.03 17.08
C ALA A 39 -10.07 20.32 17.33
N LYS A 40 -11.09 20.28 18.19
CA LYS A 40 -11.88 21.45 18.57
C LYS A 40 -11.04 22.43 19.41
N ASP A 41 -10.25 21.92 20.34
CA ASP A 41 -9.42 22.74 21.22
C ASP A 41 -8.29 23.45 20.44
N VAL A 42 -7.65 22.74 19.51
CA VAL A 42 -6.68 23.34 18.57
C VAL A 42 -7.33 24.41 17.68
N ALA A 43 -8.53 24.14 17.15
CA ALA A 43 -9.24 25.12 16.31
C ALA A 43 -9.61 26.39 17.09
N ASN A 44 -10.12 26.24 18.32
CA ASN A 44 -10.48 27.36 19.18
C ASN A 44 -9.26 28.20 19.58
N ALA A 45 -8.18 27.54 20.02
CA ALA A 45 -6.94 28.22 20.39
C ALA A 45 -6.29 28.92 19.19
N THR A 46 -6.37 28.33 17.99
CA THR A 46 -5.91 28.96 16.74
C THR A 46 -6.71 30.22 16.43
N ALA A 47 -8.05 30.16 16.50
CA ALA A 47 -8.91 31.29 16.19
C ALA A 47 -8.62 32.48 17.11
N GLU A 48 -8.43 32.20 18.40
CA GLU A 48 -8.12 33.21 19.41
C GLU A 48 -6.72 33.82 19.21
N LEU A 49 -5.73 33.00 18.86
CA LEU A 49 -4.39 33.49 18.52
C LEU A 49 -4.41 34.35 17.24
N VAL A 50 -5.17 33.97 16.20
CA VAL A 50 -5.31 34.78 14.98
C VAL A 50 -5.97 36.13 15.29
N ARG A 51 -6.97 36.16 16.19
CA ARG A 51 -7.62 37.40 16.64
C ARG A 51 -6.63 38.34 17.33
N THR A 52 -5.81 37.82 18.26
CA THR A 52 -4.80 38.63 18.96
C THR A 52 -3.67 39.09 18.05
N ILE A 53 -3.25 38.26 17.07
CA ILE A 53 -2.28 38.66 16.05
C ILE A 53 -2.81 39.81 15.18
N LYS A 54 -4.09 39.77 14.77
CA LYS A 54 -4.71 40.89 14.02
C LYS A 54 -4.70 42.19 14.81
N ILE A 55 -4.99 42.13 16.11
CA ILE A 55 -4.94 43.30 17.01
C ILE A 55 -3.51 43.84 17.11
N LEU A 56 -2.53 42.95 17.29
CA LEU A 56 -1.11 43.33 17.35
C LEU A 56 -0.60 43.96 16.05
N ASP A 57 -1.04 43.45 14.90
CA ASP A 57 -0.72 43.99 13.58
C ASP A 57 -1.34 45.37 13.35
N SER A 58 -2.53 45.60 13.91
CA SER A 58 -3.24 46.90 13.85
C SER A 58 -2.66 47.93 14.82
N SER A 59 -2.17 47.50 15.98
CA SER A 59 -1.62 48.35 17.03
C SER A 59 -0.50 47.65 17.78
N TYR A 60 0.74 48.00 17.43
CA TYR A 60 1.92 47.40 18.04
C TYR A 60 2.25 48.06 19.39
N THR A 61 1.87 47.41 20.49
CA THR A 61 2.17 47.83 21.86
C THR A 61 2.79 46.68 22.67
N ALA A 62 3.56 47.00 23.72
CA ALA A 62 4.14 45.98 24.60
C ALA A 62 3.06 45.10 25.28
N GLU A 63 1.90 45.69 25.59
CA GLU A 63 0.75 44.98 26.15
C GLU A 63 0.11 44.02 25.14
N ASN A 64 -0.15 44.46 23.91
CA ASN A 64 -0.69 43.61 22.84
C ASN A 64 0.29 42.49 22.48
N HIS A 65 1.59 42.78 22.49
CA HIS A 65 2.62 41.79 22.25
C HIS A 65 2.64 40.72 23.36
N ARG A 66 2.56 41.14 24.64
CA ARG A 66 2.47 40.20 25.77
C ARG A 66 1.20 39.37 25.72
N HIS A 67 0.06 39.97 25.40
CA HIS A 67 -1.22 39.27 25.24
C HIS A 67 -1.17 38.24 24.10
N CYS A 68 -0.53 38.56 22.98
CA CYS A 68 -0.30 37.61 21.88
C CYS A 68 0.58 36.43 22.30
N ILE A 69 1.62 36.67 23.11
CA ILE A 69 2.47 35.60 23.65
C ILE A 69 1.67 34.71 24.61
N ASP A 70 0.92 35.30 25.54
CA ASP A 70 0.11 34.54 26.49
C ASP A 70 -0.95 33.68 25.79
N THR A 71 -1.55 34.21 24.71
CA THR A 71 -2.54 33.50 23.88
C THR A 71 -1.94 32.39 23.02
N SER A 72 -0.62 32.39 22.81
CA SER A 72 0.04 31.31 22.08
C SER A 72 0.24 30.05 22.93
N ARG A 73 0.30 30.16 24.27
CA ARG A 73 0.51 29.01 25.17
C ARG A 73 -0.60 27.95 25.08
N PRO A 74 -1.90 28.30 25.12
CA PRO A 74 -2.98 27.32 24.99
C PRO A 74 -2.94 26.56 23.65
N LEU A 75 -2.52 27.23 22.56
CA LEU A 75 -2.38 26.57 21.26
C LEU A 75 -1.26 25.53 21.30
N VAL A 76 -0.10 25.89 21.87
CA VAL A 76 1.02 24.95 22.01
C VAL A 76 0.62 23.76 22.88
N GLN A 77 -0.08 23.98 23.99
CA GLN A 77 -0.56 22.92 24.88
C GLN A 77 -1.54 21.99 24.17
N ALA A 78 -2.55 22.53 23.47
CA ALA A 78 -3.51 21.71 22.74
C ALA A 78 -2.86 20.88 21.61
N ILE A 79 -1.84 21.41 20.95
CA ILE A 79 -1.05 20.68 19.94
C ILE A 79 -0.23 19.58 20.60
N ASP A 80 0.42 19.85 21.72
CA ASP A 80 1.27 18.88 22.44
C ASP A 80 0.44 17.72 23.02
N GLU A 81 -0.75 18.01 23.56
CA GLU A 81 -1.71 17.00 24.02
C GLU A 81 -2.19 16.11 22.87
N LEU A 82 -2.58 16.70 21.74
CA LEU A 82 -2.97 15.94 20.55
C LEU A 82 -1.81 15.12 19.99
N TYR A 83 -0.60 15.67 19.95
CA TYR A 83 0.59 14.96 19.50
C TYR A 83 0.90 13.77 20.40
N THR A 84 0.95 13.98 21.71
CA THR A 84 1.21 12.94 22.71
C THR A 84 0.17 11.81 22.60
N TYR A 85 -1.10 12.18 22.45
CA TYR A 85 -2.18 11.21 22.27
C TYR A 85 -2.06 10.43 20.96
N ALA A 86 -1.78 11.12 19.84
CA ALA A 86 -1.59 10.49 18.53
C ALA A 86 -0.38 9.55 18.48
N MET A 87 0.63 9.78 19.32
CA MET A 87 1.83 8.96 19.43
C MET A 87 1.67 7.73 20.34
N LEU A 88 0.49 7.51 20.93
CA LEU A 88 0.21 6.28 21.68
C LEU A 88 0.32 5.06 20.75
N LYS A 89 0.89 3.96 21.27
CA LYS A 89 1.15 2.73 20.48
C LYS A 89 -0.10 2.14 19.83
N GLU A 90 -1.28 2.40 20.37
CA GLU A 90 -2.55 1.94 19.80
C GLU A 90 -2.93 2.65 18.48
N PHE A 91 -2.35 3.81 18.18
CA PHE A 91 -2.55 4.55 16.94
C PHE A 91 -1.32 4.54 16.02
N ALA A 92 -0.20 4.02 16.51
CA ALA A 92 0.99 3.86 15.70
C ALA A 92 0.71 2.89 14.55
N SER A 93 0.89 3.36 13.31
CA SER A 93 0.84 2.48 12.14
C SER A 93 1.92 1.41 12.30
N ILE A 94 1.51 0.14 12.40
CA ILE A 94 2.43 -0.99 12.43
C ILE A 94 2.93 -1.13 10.99
N PRO A 95 4.23 -0.88 10.70
CA PRO A 95 4.73 -1.05 9.35
C PRO A 95 4.52 -2.50 8.92
N PRO A 96 4.00 -2.76 7.72
CA PRO A 96 3.83 -4.12 7.24
C PRO A 96 5.21 -4.81 7.19
N THR A 97 5.33 -5.95 7.87
CA THR A 97 6.56 -6.74 7.85
C THR A 97 6.60 -7.58 6.58
N ILE A 98 7.41 -7.18 5.60
CA ILE A 98 7.65 -7.98 4.39
C ILE A 98 8.70 -9.05 4.70
N SER A 99 8.41 -10.31 4.39
CA SER A 99 9.35 -11.42 4.54
C SER A 99 10.55 -11.29 3.58
N SER A 100 11.64 -12.01 3.84
CA SER A 100 12.79 -12.06 2.92
C SER A 100 12.40 -12.58 1.53
N ALA A 101 11.58 -13.63 1.48
CA ALA A 101 11.02 -14.17 0.25
C ALA A 101 10.14 -13.13 -0.48
N GLY A 102 9.28 -12.41 0.25
CA GLY A 102 8.46 -11.35 -0.32
C GLY A 102 9.28 -10.21 -0.93
N ARG A 103 10.40 -9.84 -0.30
CA ARG A 103 11.34 -8.86 -0.87
C ARG A 103 11.99 -9.37 -2.16
N GLN A 104 12.42 -10.63 -2.20
CA GLN A 104 13.00 -11.22 -3.41
C GLN A 104 12.01 -11.27 -4.57
N LEU A 105 10.73 -11.57 -4.30
CA LEU A 105 9.68 -11.56 -5.31
C LEU A 105 9.41 -10.16 -5.88
N GLN A 106 9.59 -9.10 -5.08
CA GLN A 106 9.39 -7.71 -5.53
C GLN A 106 10.59 -7.16 -6.34
N GLU A 107 11.78 -7.73 -6.18
CA GLU A 107 13.02 -7.22 -6.77
C GLU A 107 12.94 -6.98 -8.29
N PRO A 108 12.38 -7.90 -9.12
CA PRO A 108 12.32 -7.67 -10.57
C PRO A 108 11.38 -6.51 -10.95
N ILE A 109 10.27 -6.33 -10.22
CA ILE A 109 9.36 -5.18 -10.41
C ILE A 109 10.09 -3.88 -10.08
N LEU A 110 10.77 -3.85 -8.93
CA LEU A 110 11.48 -2.66 -8.46
C LEU A 110 12.63 -2.28 -9.42
N LEU A 111 13.38 -3.27 -9.90
CA LEU A 111 14.47 -3.06 -10.86
C LEU A 111 13.94 -2.57 -12.21
N ALA A 112 12.85 -3.15 -12.72
CA ALA A 112 12.22 -2.68 -13.95
C ALA A 112 11.69 -1.24 -13.80
N ALA A 113 11.03 -0.92 -12.70
CA ALA A 113 10.53 0.42 -12.40
C ALA A 113 11.67 1.45 -12.30
N ARG A 114 12.76 1.10 -11.61
CA ARG A 114 13.96 1.96 -11.52
C ARG A 114 14.53 2.25 -12.91
N ASN A 115 14.66 1.24 -13.76
CA ASN A 115 15.18 1.41 -15.12
C ASN A 115 14.30 2.33 -15.97
N VAL A 116 12.97 2.30 -15.78
CA VAL A 116 12.05 3.25 -16.44
C VAL A 116 12.33 4.68 -15.98
N VAL A 117 12.45 4.90 -14.67
CA VAL A 117 12.72 6.23 -14.10
C VAL A 117 14.08 6.77 -14.54
N ASP A 118 15.14 5.98 -14.40
CA ASP A 118 16.50 6.37 -14.79
C ASP A 118 16.58 6.66 -16.29
N GLY A 119 15.92 5.84 -17.12
CA GLY A 119 15.84 6.06 -18.55
C GLY A 119 15.07 7.34 -18.90
N ALA A 120 13.98 7.64 -18.20
CA ALA A 120 13.23 8.89 -18.38
C ALA A 120 14.08 10.13 -18.03
N CYS A 121 14.85 10.08 -16.94
CA CYS A 121 15.80 11.13 -16.59
C CYS A 121 16.83 11.36 -17.71
N ARG A 122 17.42 10.29 -18.26
CA ARG A 122 18.37 10.37 -19.39
C ARG A 122 17.74 10.96 -20.65
N ILE A 123 16.48 10.59 -20.96
CA ILE A 123 15.73 11.19 -22.08
C ILE A 123 15.60 12.70 -21.88
N ILE A 124 15.24 13.16 -20.67
CA ILE A 124 15.08 14.58 -20.36
C ILE A 124 16.42 15.32 -20.51
N GLU A 125 17.51 14.75 -19.98
CA GLU A 125 18.86 15.34 -20.09
C GLU A 125 19.31 15.44 -21.56
N CYS A 126 19.16 14.36 -22.32
CA CYS A 126 19.49 14.34 -23.75
C CYS A 126 18.62 15.33 -24.55
N SER A 127 17.34 15.46 -24.18
CA SER A 127 16.43 16.43 -24.81
C SER A 127 16.85 17.87 -24.50
N LYS A 128 17.30 18.16 -23.28
CA LYS A 128 17.85 19.49 -22.92
C LYS A 128 19.08 19.81 -23.77
N ALA A 129 19.98 18.85 -23.97
CA ALA A 129 21.16 19.03 -24.83
C ALA A 129 20.75 19.29 -26.29
N LEU A 130 19.76 18.57 -26.81
CA LEU A 130 19.23 18.78 -28.17
C LEU A 130 18.55 20.13 -28.39
N ILE A 131 17.92 20.70 -27.35
CA ILE A 131 17.36 22.06 -27.43
C ILE A 131 18.47 23.09 -27.67
N VAL A 132 19.66 22.87 -27.07
CA VAL A 132 20.82 23.75 -27.25
C VAL A 132 21.56 23.47 -28.56
N ASN A 133 21.69 22.19 -28.96
CA ASN A 133 22.38 21.77 -30.18
C ASN A 133 21.57 20.79 -31.04
N SER A 134 20.59 21.32 -31.77
CA SER A 134 19.56 20.51 -32.47
C SER A 134 20.06 19.76 -33.72
N LYS A 135 21.23 20.10 -34.25
CA LYS A 135 21.81 19.47 -35.45
C LYS A 135 22.75 18.30 -35.12
N GLU A 136 22.98 18.03 -33.85
CA GLU A 136 23.94 17.02 -33.42
C GLU A 136 23.37 15.58 -33.56
N ALA A 137 23.81 14.86 -34.59
CA ALA A 137 23.32 13.52 -34.91
C ALA A 137 23.58 12.49 -33.79
N SER A 138 24.68 12.61 -33.05
CA SER A 138 25.01 11.74 -31.91
C SER A 138 23.97 11.84 -30.78
N LEU A 139 23.49 13.05 -30.48
CA LEU A 139 22.46 13.26 -29.45
C LEU A 139 21.11 12.68 -29.88
N TRP A 140 20.74 12.79 -31.15
CA TRP A 140 19.53 12.15 -31.68
C TRP A 140 19.61 10.62 -31.60
N GLN A 141 20.79 10.04 -31.89
CA GLN A 141 21.01 8.60 -31.74
C GLN A 141 20.91 8.16 -30.28
N GLN A 142 21.51 8.91 -29.35
CA GLN A 142 21.41 8.64 -27.91
C GLN A 142 19.96 8.73 -27.41
N LEU A 143 19.21 9.76 -27.84
CA LEU A 143 17.80 9.90 -27.52
C LEU A 143 16.97 8.70 -28.00
N ALA A 144 17.20 8.25 -29.23
CA ALA A 144 16.54 7.06 -29.77
C ALA A 144 16.87 5.79 -28.96
N THR A 145 18.14 5.62 -28.59
CA THR A 145 18.59 4.50 -27.74
C THR A 145 17.94 4.55 -26.35
N HIS A 146 17.92 5.71 -25.70
CA HIS A 146 17.27 5.87 -24.38
C HIS A 146 15.77 5.61 -24.46
N THR A 147 15.10 6.12 -25.48
CA THR A 147 13.66 5.88 -25.71
C THR A 147 13.34 4.40 -25.93
N LYS A 148 14.18 3.69 -26.71
CA LYS A 148 14.05 2.24 -26.90
C LYS A 148 14.25 1.48 -25.59
N SER A 149 15.29 1.83 -24.83
CA SER A 149 15.58 1.21 -23.53
C SER A 149 14.44 1.40 -22.53
N VAL A 150 13.86 2.60 -22.44
CA VAL A 150 12.66 2.86 -21.61
C VAL A 150 11.48 2.02 -22.07
N SER A 151 11.25 1.92 -23.38
CA SER A 151 10.15 1.11 -23.92
C SER A 151 10.30 -0.38 -23.57
N GLU A 152 11.52 -0.91 -23.62
CA GLU A 152 11.81 -2.27 -23.17
C GLU A 152 11.64 -2.44 -21.66
N ALA A 153 12.08 -1.47 -20.86
CA ALA A 153 11.90 -1.47 -19.41
C ALA A 153 10.41 -1.45 -19.02
N ILE A 154 9.56 -0.69 -19.73
CA ILE A 154 8.10 -0.67 -19.54
C ILE A 154 7.50 -2.05 -19.85
N LYS A 155 7.91 -2.69 -20.96
CA LYS A 155 7.43 -4.04 -21.30
C LYS A 155 7.83 -5.05 -20.23
N ARG A 156 9.07 -4.98 -19.75
CA ARG A 156 9.55 -5.83 -18.65
C ARG A 156 8.76 -5.58 -17.38
N LEU A 157 8.53 -4.32 -17.01
CA LEU A 157 7.72 -3.97 -15.85
C LEU A 157 6.31 -4.56 -15.93
N ALA A 158 5.63 -4.41 -17.06
CA ALA A 158 4.30 -4.96 -17.27
C ALA A 158 4.27 -6.50 -17.14
N THR A 159 5.31 -7.15 -17.68
CA THR A 159 5.46 -8.62 -17.59
C THR A 159 5.70 -9.06 -16.15
N SER A 160 6.65 -8.41 -15.47
CA SER A 160 6.99 -8.67 -14.07
C SER A 160 5.81 -8.47 -13.12
N VAL A 161 5.02 -7.40 -13.31
CA VAL A 161 3.82 -7.18 -12.49
C VAL A 161 2.81 -8.32 -12.69
N LYS A 162 2.64 -8.80 -13.93
CA LYS A 162 1.73 -9.90 -14.23
C LYS A 162 2.19 -11.21 -13.60
N GLU A 163 3.48 -11.55 -13.76
CA GLU A 163 4.06 -12.82 -13.28
C GLU A 163 4.15 -12.90 -11.75
N MET A 164 4.31 -11.76 -11.07
CA MET A 164 4.39 -11.69 -9.62
C MET A 164 3.04 -11.34 -8.97
N THR A 165 1.93 -11.55 -9.70
CA THR A 165 0.58 -11.46 -9.12
C THR A 165 0.46 -12.51 -8.01
N PRO A 166 0.03 -12.13 -6.79
CA PRO A 166 -0.12 -13.09 -5.69
C PRO A 166 -1.02 -14.27 -6.07
N GLY A 167 -0.57 -15.49 -5.77
CA GLY A 167 -1.30 -16.73 -6.07
C GLY A 167 -1.15 -17.25 -7.50
N GLN A 168 -0.53 -16.51 -8.42
CA GLN A 168 -0.36 -16.94 -9.82
C GLN A 168 0.53 -18.18 -9.94
N GLN A 169 1.72 -18.15 -9.35
CA GLN A 169 2.67 -19.27 -9.42
C GLN A 169 2.16 -20.51 -8.66
N GLU A 170 1.45 -20.31 -7.56
CA GLU A 170 0.80 -21.39 -6.81
C GLU A 170 -0.29 -22.05 -7.65
N CYS A 171 -1.14 -21.26 -8.32
CA CYS A 171 -2.14 -21.77 -9.25
C CYS A 171 -1.51 -22.57 -10.40
N GLU A 172 -0.45 -22.04 -11.02
CA GLU A 172 0.26 -22.75 -12.10
C GLU A 172 0.82 -24.10 -11.62
N ARG A 173 1.47 -24.12 -10.44
CA ARG A 173 1.98 -25.35 -9.83
C ARG A 173 0.87 -26.35 -9.53
N ALA A 174 -0.26 -25.90 -8.99
CA ALA A 174 -1.39 -26.79 -8.71
C ALA A 174 -2.03 -27.34 -9.98
N VAL A 175 -2.12 -26.55 -11.06
CA VAL A 175 -2.58 -27.03 -12.37
C VAL A 175 -1.65 -28.12 -12.91
N ASP A 176 -0.34 -27.92 -12.80
CA ASP A 176 0.63 -28.93 -13.24
C ASP A 176 0.54 -30.21 -12.41
N GLU A 177 0.32 -30.10 -11.10
CA GLU A 177 0.14 -31.26 -10.23
C GLU A 177 -1.16 -32.02 -10.53
N LEU A 178 -2.27 -31.30 -10.74
CA LEU A 178 -3.53 -31.91 -11.18
C LEU A 178 -3.36 -32.65 -12.51
N ARG A 179 -2.59 -32.10 -13.46
CA ARG A 179 -2.29 -32.79 -14.72
C ARG A 179 -1.54 -34.10 -14.51
N LYS A 180 -0.57 -34.14 -13.58
CA LYS A 180 0.14 -35.39 -13.24
C LYS A 180 -0.82 -36.40 -12.62
N LEU A 181 -1.65 -35.97 -11.68
CA LEU A 181 -2.65 -36.84 -11.04
C LEU A 181 -3.64 -37.42 -12.06
N PHE A 182 -4.11 -36.62 -13.02
CA PHE A 182 -4.95 -37.13 -14.12
C PHE A 182 -4.22 -38.20 -14.94
N GLN A 183 -2.95 -37.99 -15.29
CA GLN A 183 -2.17 -38.99 -16.01
C GLN A 183 -1.96 -40.27 -15.20
N GLU A 184 -1.80 -40.18 -13.89
CA GLU A 184 -1.71 -41.35 -13.00
C GLU A 184 -3.02 -42.12 -12.97
N VAL A 185 -4.16 -41.43 -12.89
CA VAL A 185 -5.48 -42.05 -12.98
C VAL A 185 -5.68 -42.73 -14.33
N ASP A 186 -5.35 -42.07 -15.44
CA ASP A 186 -5.44 -42.67 -16.78
C ASP A 186 -4.57 -43.93 -16.92
N LYS A 187 -3.33 -43.87 -16.41
CA LYS A 187 -2.43 -45.04 -16.37
C LYS A 187 -3.00 -46.17 -15.51
N ALA A 188 -3.61 -45.85 -14.38
CA ALA A 188 -4.24 -46.85 -13.52
C ALA A 188 -5.44 -47.51 -14.22
N ILE A 189 -6.25 -46.73 -14.95
CA ILE A 189 -7.39 -47.22 -15.75
C ILE A 189 -6.93 -48.18 -16.85
N ILE A 190 -5.85 -47.85 -17.56
CA ILE A 190 -5.31 -48.72 -18.62
C ILE A 190 -4.75 -50.03 -18.03
N ASN A 191 -4.16 -49.95 -16.83
CA ASN A 191 -3.46 -51.06 -16.19
C ASN A 191 -4.30 -51.76 -15.11
N VAL A 192 -5.63 -51.66 -15.16
CA VAL A 192 -6.56 -52.16 -14.12
C VAL A 192 -6.27 -53.60 -13.71
N ASP A 193 -6.00 -54.49 -14.67
CA ASP A 193 -5.75 -55.91 -14.42
C ASP A 193 -4.45 -56.19 -13.65
N SER A 194 -3.52 -55.23 -13.65
CA SER A 194 -2.25 -55.30 -12.94
C SER A 194 -2.25 -54.52 -11.62
N LEU A 195 -3.37 -53.87 -11.27
CA LEU A 195 -3.51 -53.17 -10.01
C LEU A 195 -3.56 -54.17 -8.84
N ARG A 196 -2.91 -53.80 -7.73
CA ARG A 196 -3.01 -54.55 -6.48
C ARG A 196 -4.46 -54.53 -5.98
N LYS A 197 -4.92 -55.67 -5.43
CA LYS A 197 -6.20 -55.71 -4.71
C LYS A 197 -6.16 -54.74 -3.52
N ALA A 198 -7.24 -54.00 -3.34
CA ALA A 198 -7.39 -53.09 -2.22
C ALA A 198 -7.42 -53.85 -0.89
N ASP A 199 -6.64 -53.40 0.10
CA ASP A 199 -6.62 -53.96 1.46
C ASP A 199 -7.85 -53.56 2.29
N LYS A 200 -8.56 -52.50 1.88
CA LYS A 200 -9.71 -51.93 2.59
C LYS A 200 -11.02 -52.18 1.85
N SER A 201 -12.12 -52.08 2.58
CA SER A 201 -13.46 -52.27 2.01
C SER A 201 -13.84 -51.14 1.05
N LEU A 202 -14.73 -51.46 0.10
CA LEU A 202 -15.30 -50.47 -0.83
C LEU A 202 -15.96 -49.31 -0.08
N GLN A 203 -16.70 -49.62 1.00
CA GLN A 203 -17.37 -48.62 1.82
C GLN A 203 -16.39 -47.61 2.44
N PHE A 204 -15.23 -48.07 2.93
CA PHE A 204 -14.19 -47.19 3.46
C PHE A 204 -13.69 -46.22 2.36
N HIS A 205 -13.42 -46.72 1.16
CA HIS A 205 -12.99 -45.87 0.04
C HIS A 205 -14.08 -44.88 -0.38
N GLN A 206 -15.35 -45.28 -0.36
CA GLN A 206 -16.47 -44.44 -0.73
C GLN A 206 -16.71 -43.30 0.27
N GLU A 207 -16.57 -43.56 1.57
CA GLU A 207 -16.62 -42.55 2.62
C GLU A 207 -15.46 -41.54 2.50
N GLN A 208 -14.24 -42.02 2.21
CA GLN A 208 -13.09 -41.14 1.95
C GLN A 208 -13.32 -40.23 0.74
N ILE A 209 -13.78 -40.79 -0.40
CA ILE A 209 -14.08 -40.01 -1.61
C ILE A 209 -15.17 -38.96 -1.31
N SER A 210 -16.22 -39.34 -0.59
CA SER A 210 -17.31 -38.43 -0.22
C SER A 210 -16.82 -37.28 0.68
N SER A 211 -16.01 -37.60 1.71
CA SER A 211 -15.41 -36.60 2.59
C SER A 211 -14.49 -35.65 1.84
N SER A 212 -13.61 -36.17 0.97
CA SER A 212 -12.73 -35.34 0.13
C SER A 212 -13.52 -34.46 -0.83
N SER A 213 -14.62 -34.97 -1.42
CA SER A 213 -15.48 -34.18 -2.31
C SER A 213 -16.16 -33.02 -1.58
N HIS A 214 -16.60 -33.23 -0.34
CA HIS A 214 -17.19 -32.15 0.47
C HIS A 214 -16.15 -31.08 0.77
N PHE A 215 -14.95 -31.49 1.20
CA PHE A 215 -13.85 -30.57 1.46
C PHE A 215 -13.46 -29.75 0.23
N LEU A 216 -13.34 -30.39 -0.95
CA LEU A 216 -13.06 -29.70 -2.21
C LEU A 216 -14.12 -28.65 -2.55
N THR A 217 -15.39 -28.92 -2.27
CA THR A 217 -16.49 -27.98 -2.53
C THR A 217 -16.37 -26.71 -1.68
N GLU A 218 -15.99 -26.86 -0.40
CA GLU A 218 -15.74 -25.73 0.49
C GLU A 218 -14.52 -24.92 0.04
N LEU A 219 -13.45 -25.62 -0.35
CA LEU A 219 -12.22 -25.02 -0.85
C LEU A 219 -12.43 -24.19 -2.12
N ILE A 220 -13.25 -24.69 -3.05
CA ILE A 220 -13.65 -23.96 -4.27
C ILE A 220 -14.36 -22.65 -3.92
N ASN A 221 -15.22 -22.64 -2.89
CA ASN A 221 -15.89 -21.42 -2.45
C ASN A 221 -14.90 -20.40 -1.87
N ASN A 222 -13.93 -20.86 -1.07
CA ASN A 222 -12.90 -20.00 -0.48
C ASN A 222 -11.97 -19.40 -1.54
N ILE A 223 -11.56 -20.20 -2.54
CA ILE A 223 -10.77 -19.71 -3.69
C ILE A 223 -11.58 -18.67 -4.49
N ARG A 224 -12.87 -18.94 -4.74
CA ARG A 224 -13.76 -18.03 -5.46
C ARG A 224 -13.92 -16.69 -4.74
N GLN A 225 -14.00 -16.69 -3.41
CA GLN A 225 -14.09 -15.46 -2.64
C GLN A 225 -12.75 -14.70 -2.65
N SER A 226 -11.65 -15.39 -2.39
CA SER A 226 -10.30 -14.81 -2.34
C SER A 226 -9.89 -14.20 -3.69
N SER A 227 -10.19 -14.88 -4.80
CA SER A 227 -9.92 -14.37 -6.16
C SER A 227 -10.60 -13.05 -6.52
N ARG A 228 -11.65 -12.64 -5.79
CA ARG A 228 -12.34 -11.37 -6.04
C ARG A 228 -11.78 -10.20 -5.24
N CYS A 229 -11.26 -10.46 -4.05
CA CYS A 229 -11.01 -9.40 -3.06
C CYS A 229 -9.60 -9.44 -2.48
N GLU A 230 -8.99 -10.62 -2.35
CA GLU A 230 -7.73 -10.83 -1.63
C GLU A 230 -6.91 -11.96 -2.30
N PRO A 231 -6.34 -11.71 -3.50
CA PRO A 231 -5.64 -12.74 -4.26
C PRO A 231 -4.42 -13.33 -3.53
N GLU A 232 -3.86 -12.62 -2.56
CA GLU A 232 -2.79 -13.10 -1.69
C GLU A 232 -3.16 -14.36 -0.88
N TRP A 233 -4.44 -14.57 -0.57
CA TRP A 233 -4.89 -15.76 0.16
C TRP A 233 -5.08 -16.98 -0.73
N ILE A 234 -5.14 -16.82 -2.06
CA ILE A 234 -5.28 -17.94 -3.00
C ILE A 234 -4.16 -18.96 -2.77
N SER A 235 -2.94 -18.49 -2.49
CA SER A 235 -1.80 -19.34 -2.19
C SER A 235 -2.10 -20.32 -1.05
N SER A 236 -2.78 -19.89 0.02
CA SER A 236 -3.05 -20.73 1.20
C SER A 236 -4.08 -21.84 0.94
N TYR A 237 -4.88 -21.70 -0.12
CA TYR A 237 -5.89 -22.67 -0.50
C TYR A 237 -5.39 -23.64 -1.59
N VAL A 238 -4.34 -23.26 -2.32
CA VAL A 238 -3.88 -23.98 -3.51
C VAL A 238 -2.59 -24.76 -3.28
N SER A 239 -1.81 -24.43 -2.24
CA SER A 239 -0.60 -25.12 -1.80
C SER A 239 -0.88 -26.39 -0.99
#